data_AF-A0A0E9ZPF1-F1
#
_entry.id   AF-A0A0E9ZPF1-F1
#
_cell.length_a   1.000
_cell.length_b   1.000
_cell.length_c   1.000
_cell.angle_alpha   90.00
_cell.angle_beta   90.00
_cell.angle_gamma   90.00
#
_symmetry.space_group_name_H-M   'P 1'
#
loop_
_entity.id
_entity.type
_entity.pdbx_description
1 polymer ?
#
loop_
_entity_poly.entity_id
_entity_poly.type
_entity_poly.pdbx_seq_one_letter_code
_entity_poly.pdbx_strand_id
1 'polypeptide(L)'
;MFETNDQGRVQDLYFAPEEGAHRWAYVSLTSNHEWFYVTYELSDEEVVNHQQLMIPLAPYVLSLATRDAPEAFIKSIQLVSPPWMNGSGTWLMQDLKAIRCCGMKFVYELCSGEIYPEEFSEAPAKTMWPKGES
;
A
#
# COMPACT_ATOMS: atom_id res chain seq x y z
N MET A 1 -10.45 1.24 5.92
CA MET A 1 -9.60 2.24 6.61
C MET A 1 -9.00 1.60 7.84
N PHE A 2 -7.78 1.96 8.24
CA PHE A 2 -7.20 1.49 9.50
C PHE A 2 -7.72 2.33 10.65
N GLU A 3 -8.12 1.68 11.73
CA GLU A 3 -8.53 2.32 12.97
C GLU A 3 -7.68 1.80 14.11
N THR A 4 -7.31 2.73 15.00
CA THR A 4 -6.57 2.43 16.22
C THR A 4 -7.48 2.63 17.42
N ASN A 5 -7.21 1.91 18.50
CA ASN A 5 -7.93 2.04 19.75
C ASN A 5 -6.95 2.21 20.91
N ASP A 6 -7.31 3.01 21.91
CA ASP A 6 -6.48 3.26 23.09
C ASP A 6 -6.14 1.98 23.86
N GLN A 7 -7.02 0.98 23.88
CA GLN A 7 -6.74 -0.32 24.50
C GLN A 7 -5.59 -1.07 23.82
N GLY A 8 -5.37 -0.81 22.53
CA GLY A 8 -4.25 -1.36 21.77
C GLY A 8 -2.99 -0.50 21.86
N ARG A 9 -3.03 0.67 22.50
CA ARG A 9 -1.87 1.56 22.57
C ARG A 9 -0.79 0.96 23.46
N VAL A 10 0.43 0.90 22.94
CA VAL A 10 1.59 0.34 23.67
C VAL A 10 2.37 1.47 24.32
N GLN A 11 2.59 1.37 25.62
CA GLN A 11 3.52 2.20 26.36
C GLN A 11 4.85 1.44 26.53
N ASP A 12 5.97 2.10 26.25
CA ASP A 12 7.34 1.69 26.58
C ASP A 12 7.74 0.24 26.27
N LEU A 13 7.99 -0.04 25.00
CA LEU A 13 8.76 -1.21 24.58
C LEU A 13 10.18 -0.77 24.18
N TYR A 14 11.09 -0.79 25.16
CA TYR A 14 12.57 -0.71 25.07
C TYR A 14 13.21 0.54 24.43
N PHE A 15 12.57 1.15 23.44
CA PHE A 15 12.99 2.38 22.78
C PHE A 15 11.77 3.27 22.62
N ALA A 16 11.88 4.52 23.05
CA ALA A 16 10.84 5.50 22.77
C ALA A 16 10.61 5.59 21.24
N PRO A 17 9.36 5.69 20.78
CA PRO A 17 9.12 6.05 19.39
C PRO A 17 9.70 7.45 19.11
N GLU A 18 9.90 7.77 17.83
CA GLU A 18 10.25 9.12 17.41
C GLU A 18 9.24 10.15 17.94
N GLU A 19 9.64 11.42 18.03
CA GLU A 19 8.77 12.47 18.52
C GLU A 19 7.48 12.55 17.69
N GLY A 20 6.33 12.53 18.37
CA GLY A 20 5.02 12.49 17.73
C GLY A 20 4.57 11.12 17.22
N ALA A 21 5.46 10.12 17.17
CA ALA A 21 5.08 8.76 16.81
C ALA A 21 4.47 7.99 17.99
N HIS A 22 3.58 7.07 17.66
CA HIS A 22 2.83 6.25 18.61
C HIS A 22 2.81 4.81 18.12
N ARG A 23 2.73 3.85 19.04
CA ARG A 23 2.73 2.42 18.74
C ARG A 23 1.44 1.79 19.22
N TRP A 24 0.92 0.88 18.41
CA TRP A 24 -0.27 0.07 18.72
C TRP A 24 0.06 -1.40 18.52
N ALA A 25 -0.45 -2.24 19.42
CA ALA A 25 -0.31 -3.69 19.37
C ALA A 25 -1.14 -4.30 18.24
N TYR A 26 -2.22 -3.63 17.85
CA TYR A 26 -3.09 -4.02 16.74
C TYR A 26 -3.83 -2.81 16.17
N VAL A 27 -4.24 -2.94 14.92
CA VAL A 27 -5.11 -2.00 14.21
C VAL A 27 -6.29 -2.77 13.63
N SER A 28 -7.47 -2.17 13.61
CA SER A 28 -8.66 -2.76 12.99
C SER A 28 -8.80 -2.30 11.54
N LEU A 29 -9.30 -3.18 10.70
CA LEU A 29 -9.80 -2.83 9.36
C LEU A 29 -11.31 -2.61 9.47
N THR A 30 -11.74 -1.35 9.40
CA THR A 30 -13.16 -0.97 9.54
C THR A 30 -14.00 -1.31 8.30
N SER A 31 -13.35 -1.69 7.22
CA SER A 31 -13.98 -2.04 5.95
C SER A 31 -13.25 -3.23 5.33
N ASN A 32 -14.00 -4.18 4.76
CA ASN A 32 -13.44 -5.33 4.05
C ASN A 32 -12.97 -4.96 2.63
N HIS A 33 -12.21 -3.87 2.51
CA HIS A 33 -11.63 -3.38 1.26
C HIS A 33 -10.15 -3.71 1.18
N GLU A 34 -9.63 -3.73 -0.05
CA GLU A 34 -8.21 -3.81 -0.33
C GLU A 34 -7.43 -2.67 0.32
N TRP A 35 -6.17 -2.94 0.65
CA TRP A 35 -5.21 -1.95 1.15
C TRP A 35 -3.83 -2.24 0.55
N PHE A 36 -2.87 -1.36 0.79
CA PHE A 36 -1.55 -1.41 0.16
C PHE A 36 -0.46 -1.54 1.21
N TYR A 37 0.40 -2.55 1.03
CA TYR A 37 1.65 -2.65 1.76
C TYR A 37 2.75 -2.06 0.88
N VAL A 38 3.25 -0.89 1.27
CA VAL A 38 4.21 -0.12 0.48
C VAL A 38 5.58 -0.17 1.15
N THR A 39 6.60 -0.53 0.38
CA THR A 39 8.00 -0.37 0.79
C THR A 39 8.49 0.95 0.22
N TYR A 40 8.77 1.91 1.09
CA TYR A 40 9.34 3.20 0.74
C TYR A 40 10.83 3.21 1.06
N GLU A 41 11.66 3.53 0.09
CA GLU A 41 13.10 3.59 0.26
C GLU A 41 13.54 5.03 0.55
N LEU A 42 14.36 5.18 1.59
CA LEU A 42 15.02 6.43 1.96
C LEU A 42 16.52 6.17 1.92
N SER A 43 17.23 6.87 1.06
CA SER A 43 18.68 6.81 0.92
C SER A 43 19.29 8.08 1.49
N ASP A 44 20.09 7.95 2.55
CA ASP A 44 20.85 9.06 3.12
C ASP A 44 22.33 8.71 3.08
N GLU A 45 23.07 9.32 2.14
CA GLU A 45 24.50 9.21 1.82
C GLU A 45 25.13 7.79 1.85
N GLU A 46 25.18 7.15 3.02
CA GLU A 46 25.76 5.82 3.25
C GLU A 46 24.75 4.74 3.68
N VAL A 47 23.50 5.12 4.02
CA VAL A 47 22.49 4.22 4.58
C VAL A 47 21.23 4.22 3.75
N VAL A 48 20.84 3.03 3.30
CA VAL A 48 19.53 2.78 2.70
C VAL A 48 18.60 2.23 3.77
N ASN A 49 17.50 2.94 4.02
CA ASN A 49 16.44 2.53 4.94
C ASN A 49 15.17 2.16 4.16
N HIS A 50 14.47 1.12 4.60
CA HIS A 50 13.18 0.71 4.05
C HIS A 50 12.10 0.91 5.10
N GLN A 51 11.18 1.82 4.82
CA GLN A 51 10.00 2.09 5.64
C GLN A 51 8.76 1.40 5.07
N GLN A 52 8.09 0.65 5.94
CA GLN A 52 6.98 -0.21 5.57
C GLN A 52 5.69 0.52 5.94
N LEU A 53 4.92 0.92 4.93
CA LEU A 53 3.72 1.72 5.09
C LEU A 53 2.48 0.88 4.78
N MET A 54 1.50 0.92 5.67
CA MET A 54 0.18 0.34 5.45
C MET A 54 -0.77 1.46 5.03
N ILE A 55 -1.16 1.48 3.75
CA ILE A 55 -1.94 2.57 3.17
C ILE A 55 -3.34 2.08 2.81
N PRO A 56 -4.42 2.72 3.32
CA PRO A 56 -5.75 2.14 3.22
C PRO A 56 -6.43 2.35 1.87
N LEU A 57 -6.00 3.32 1.05
CA LEU A 57 -6.68 3.69 -0.19
C LEU A 57 -5.69 4.15 -1.26
N ALA A 58 -6.00 3.85 -2.53
CA ALA A 58 -5.15 4.19 -3.67
C ALA A 58 -4.81 5.69 -3.81
N PRO A 59 -5.73 6.66 -3.56
CA PRO A 59 -5.37 8.08 -3.63
C PRO A 59 -4.22 8.49 -2.69
N TYR A 60 -4.11 7.85 -1.51
CA TYR A 60 -2.99 8.12 -0.60
C TYR A 60 -1.67 7.56 -1.12
N VAL A 61 -1.71 6.39 -1.76
CA VAL A 61 -0.54 5.81 -2.46
C VAL A 61 -0.10 6.73 -3.61
N LEU A 62 -1.04 7.18 -4.43
CA LEU A 62 -0.75 8.08 -5.54
C LEU A 62 -0.21 9.42 -5.04
N SER A 63 -0.75 9.96 -3.94
CA SER A 63 -0.21 11.16 -3.32
C SER A 63 1.19 10.95 -2.77
N LEU A 64 1.53 9.76 -2.26
CA LEU A 64 2.89 9.44 -1.85
C LEU A 64 3.83 9.39 -3.07
N ALA A 65 3.41 8.74 -4.15
CA ALA A 65 4.19 8.63 -5.39
C ALA A 65 4.52 9.99 -6.01
N THR A 66 3.64 11.01 -5.87
CA THR A 66 3.95 12.37 -6.34
C THR A 66 5.13 13.04 -5.63
N ARG A 67 5.62 12.44 -4.53
CA ARG A 67 6.75 12.94 -3.74
C ARG A 67 8.04 12.18 -4.00
N ASP A 68 8.04 11.22 -4.94
CA ASP A 68 9.22 10.44 -5.26
C ASP A 68 10.37 11.37 -5.72
N ALA A 69 11.54 11.13 -5.16
CA ALA A 69 12.81 11.80 -5.42
C ALA A 69 13.93 10.75 -5.49
N PRO A 70 15.10 11.06 -6.07
CA PRO A 70 16.22 10.11 -6.16
C PRO A 70 16.60 9.44 -4.83
N GLU A 71 16.51 10.18 -3.74
CA GLU A 71 16.85 9.76 -2.38
C GLU A 71 15.65 9.21 -1.59
N ALA A 72 14.42 9.34 -2.09
CA ALA A 72 13.21 8.99 -1.37
C ALA A 72 12.08 8.59 -2.33
N PHE A 73 11.81 7.29 -2.50
CA PHE A 73 10.84 6.83 -3.50
C PHE A 73 10.12 5.54 -3.10
N ILE A 74 8.97 5.31 -3.72
CA ILE A 74 8.26 4.03 -3.61
C ILE A 74 9.06 2.95 -4.35
N LYS A 75 9.66 2.03 -3.59
CA LYS A 75 10.39 0.88 -4.13
C LYS A 75 9.46 -0.22 -4.62
N SER A 76 8.44 -0.54 -3.84
CA SER A 76 7.46 -1.56 -4.21
C SER A 76 6.12 -1.34 -3.53
N ILE A 77 5.07 -1.81 -4.19
CA ILE A 77 3.71 -1.84 -3.66
C ILE A 77 3.22 -3.27 -3.78
N GLN A 78 2.62 -3.77 -2.71
CA GLN A 78 1.86 -5.01 -2.71
C GLN A 78 0.39 -4.67 -2.43
N LEU A 79 -0.49 -5.17 -3.28
CA LEU A 79 -1.92 -5.11 -3.06
C LEU A 79 -2.31 -6.21 -2.06
N VAL A 80 -3.00 -5.82 -0.99
CA VAL A 80 -3.57 -6.74 -0.03
C VAL A 80 -5.06 -6.83 -0.31
N SER A 81 -5.45 -7.89 -1.00
CA SER A 81 -6.79 -8.05 -1.56
C SER A 81 -7.65 -8.98 -0.71
N PRO A 82 -8.93 -8.64 -0.49
CA PRO A 82 -9.87 -9.49 0.22
C PRO A 82 -10.35 -10.67 -0.67
N PRO A 83 -10.88 -11.76 -0.05
CA PRO A 83 -11.36 -12.93 -0.77
C PRO A 83 -12.35 -12.65 -1.91
N TRP A 84 -13.25 -11.69 -1.71
CA TRP A 84 -14.28 -11.35 -2.70
C TRP A 84 -13.72 -10.64 -3.93
N MET A 85 -12.52 -10.05 -3.82
CA MET A 85 -11.83 -9.39 -4.94
C MET A 85 -10.93 -10.38 -5.69
N ASN A 86 -10.20 -11.23 -4.95
CA ASN A 86 -9.19 -12.11 -5.53
C ASN A 86 -9.68 -13.53 -5.86
N GLY A 87 -10.89 -13.91 -5.43
CA GLY A 87 -11.49 -15.21 -5.72
C GLY A 87 -10.88 -16.41 -4.96
N SER A 88 -9.88 -16.21 -4.11
CA SER A 88 -9.12 -17.29 -3.46
C SER A 88 -9.72 -17.82 -2.15
N GLY A 89 -10.80 -17.21 -1.65
CA GLY A 89 -11.38 -17.55 -0.34
C GLY A 89 -10.58 -17.04 0.87
N THR A 90 -9.39 -16.48 0.65
CA THR A 90 -8.52 -15.89 1.69
C THR A 90 -8.00 -14.51 1.29
N TRP A 91 -7.42 -13.78 2.24
CA TRP A 91 -6.67 -12.57 1.92
C TRP A 91 -5.37 -12.94 1.22
N LEU A 92 -5.02 -12.19 0.17
CA LEU A 92 -3.74 -12.34 -0.51
C LEU A 92 -2.97 -11.03 -0.44
N MET A 93 -1.64 -11.12 -0.39
CA MET A 93 -0.72 -9.99 -0.54
C MET A 93 0.12 -10.27 -1.79
N GLN A 94 -0.09 -9.48 -2.84
CA GLN A 94 0.50 -9.72 -4.16
C GLN A 94 1.18 -8.48 -4.70
N ASP A 95 2.31 -8.66 -5.37
CA ASP A 95 3.08 -7.59 -5.97
C ASP A 95 2.28 -6.84 -7.04
N LEU A 96 2.20 -5.52 -6.87
CA LEU A 96 1.48 -4.63 -7.76
C LEU A 96 2.42 -4.15 -8.88
N LYS A 97 1.96 -4.28 -10.12
CA LYS A 97 2.63 -3.78 -11.32
C LYS A 97 2.15 -2.39 -11.71
N ALA A 98 0.87 -2.09 -11.58
CA ALA A 98 0.33 -0.77 -11.88
C ALA A 98 -0.97 -0.45 -11.15
N ILE A 99 -1.19 0.85 -10.89
CA ILE A 99 -2.50 1.42 -10.55
C ILE A 99 -3.00 2.17 -11.77
N ARG A 100 -4.17 1.80 -12.26
CA ARG A 100 -4.88 2.45 -13.38
C ARG A 100 -6.18 3.07 -12.89
N CYS A 101 -6.69 4.06 -13.60
CA CYS A 101 -7.95 4.72 -13.32
C CYS A 101 -8.91 4.54 -14.50
N CYS A 102 -10.07 3.95 -14.22
CA CYS A 102 -11.19 3.78 -15.15
C CYS A 102 -12.40 4.58 -14.63
N GLY A 103 -12.57 5.80 -15.12
CA GLY A 103 -13.60 6.72 -14.62
C GLY A 103 -13.36 7.12 -13.16
N MET A 104 -14.20 6.64 -12.25
CA MET A 104 -14.08 6.88 -10.80
C MET A 104 -13.53 5.66 -10.03
N LYS A 105 -13.13 4.60 -10.73
CA LYS A 105 -12.65 3.35 -10.14
C LYS A 105 -11.16 3.17 -10.37
N PHE A 106 -10.48 2.59 -9.39
CA PHE A 106 -9.11 2.13 -9.55
C PHE A 106 -9.09 0.68 -10.00
N VAL A 107 -8.10 0.37 -10.84
CA VAL A 107 -7.83 -0.96 -11.37
C VAL A 107 -6.37 -1.28 -11.09
N TYR A 108 -6.13 -2.45 -10.53
CA TYR A 108 -4.84 -2.92 -10.04
C TYR A 108 -4.36 -4.01 -10.97
N GLU A 109 -3.22 -3.81 -11.62
CA GLU A 109 -2.54 -4.85 -12.40
C GLU A 109 -1.43 -5.45 -11.53
N LEU A 110 -1.44 -6.77 -11.37
CA LEU A 110 -0.44 -7.48 -10.59
C LEU A 110 0.75 -7.91 -11.44
N CYS A 111 1.91 -8.12 -10.81
CA CYS A 111 3.09 -8.65 -11.50
C CYS A 111 2.88 -10.08 -12.01
N SER A 112 1.99 -10.85 -11.38
CA SER A 112 1.58 -12.19 -11.80
C SER A 112 0.61 -12.19 -13.00
N GLY A 113 0.10 -11.01 -13.41
CA GLY A 113 -0.71 -10.82 -14.60
C GLY A 113 -2.22 -10.67 -14.35
N GLU A 114 -2.71 -10.97 -13.15
CA GLU A 114 -4.10 -10.75 -12.78
C GLU A 114 -4.41 -9.25 -12.68
N ILE A 115 -5.68 -8.92 -12.93
CA ILE A 115 -6.20 -7.56 -12.83
C ILE A 115 -7.40 -7.56 -11.90
N TYR A 116 -7.40 -6.65 -10.93
CA TYR A 116 -8.50 -6.45 -10.00
C TYR A 116 -9.06 -5.03 -10.05
N PRO A 117 -10.38 -4.84 -9.98
CA PRO A 117 -11.40 -5.86 -10.15
C PRO A 117 -11.41 -6.43 -11.59
N GLU A 118 -11.73 -7.72 -11.74
CA GLU A 118 -11.65 -8.44 -13.02
C GLU A 118 -12.58 -7.85 -14.09
N GLU A 119 -13.73 -7.30 -13.68
CA GLU A 119 -14.72 -6.67 -14.56
C GLU A 119 -14.19 -5.43 -15.29
N PHE A 120 -13.05 -4.88 -14.86
CA PHE A 120 -12.37 -3.75 -15.51
C PHE A 120 -11.07 -4.16 -16.22
N SER A 121 -10.81 -5.45 -16.40
CA SER A 121 -9.59 -5.96 -17.06
C SER A 121 -9.40 -5.37 -18.46
N GLU A 122 -10.45 -5.37 -19.28
CA GLU A 122 -10.48 -4.86 -20.65
C GLU A 122 -10.91 -3.38 -20.76
N ALA A 123 -11.26 -2.74 -19.64
CA ALA A 123 -11.76 -1.37 -19.68
C ALA A 123 -10.63 -0.38 -20.04
N PRO A 124 -10.91 0.65 -20.85
CA PRO A 124 -9.93 1.70 -21.14
C PRO A 124 -9.61 2.44 -19.84
N ALA A 125 -8.36 2.35 -19.39
CA ALA A 125 -7.91 2.93 -18.12
C ALA A 125 -6.62 3.71 -18.32
N LYS A 126 -6.49 4.85 -17.62
CA LYS A 126 -5.26 5.64 -17.59
C LYS A 126 -4.34 5.11 -16.49
N THR A 127 -3.08 4.80 -16.82
CA THR A 127 -2.07 4.47 -15.80
C THR A 127 -1.78 5.69 -14.94
N MET A 128 -1.94 5.52 -13.62
CA MET A 128 -1.70 6.55 -12.60
C MET A 128 -0.38 6.31 -11.86
N TRP A 129 -0.01 5.05 -11.68
CA TRP A 129 1.29 4.65 -11.15
C TRP A 129 1.75 3.38 -11.86
N PRO A 130 2.92 3.38 -12.50
CA PRO A 130 3.61 2.17 -12.94
C PRO A 130 4.68 1.75 -11.92
N LYS A 131 4.91 0.45 -11.77
CA LYS A 131 6.14 -0.05 -11.12
C LYS A 131 7.33 0.32 -12.02
N GLY A 132 8.32 1.03 -11.47
CA GLY A 132 9.57 1.30 -12.17
C GLY A 132 10.32 0.01 -12.49
N GLU A 133 11.14 0.02 -13.55
CA GLU A 133 12.15 -1.02 -13.75
C GLU A 133 13.22 -0.84 -12.67
N SER A 134 13.30 -1.80 -11.75
CA SER A 134 14.30 -1.87 -10.68
C SER A 134 15.68 -2.22 -11.18
#